data_AF-A0A380P280-F1
#
_entry.id   AF-A0A380P280-F1
#
_cell.length_a   1.000
_cell.length_b   1.000
_cell.length_c   1.000
_cell.angle_alpha   90.00
_cell.angle_beta   90.00
_cell.angle_gamma   90.00
#
_symmetry.space_group_name_H-M   'P 1'
#
loop_
_entity.id
_entity.type
_entity.pdbx_description
1 polymer ?
#
loop_
_entity_poly.entity_id
_entity_poly.type
_entity_poly.pdbx_seq_one_letter_code
_entity_poly.pdbx_strand_id
1 'polypeptide(L)'
;MAIKAAQVKELREMTGVGMMDAKKALVETDGDMEKAVDVLREKGMAKAAKKADAVAAEGMTFVVEAGNKAAIIELNSQTDFVAGNKEFNDLLKTVAQTIVDNEPADVEAALNLDIDGETMNELIIHTTQVTGEKITLRRFQVIEKQDGQSMGIYSHMGGRISAIVLIDGADDETAKDVAMHVAAINPKFISSDQVPEDQLAHEKEVLMNAEDLEGKPETSRKRWLKDV
;
A
#
# COMPACT_ATOMS: atom_id res chain seq x y z
N MET A 1 34.55 8.81 25.24
CA MET A 1 35.63 9.30 24.33
C MET A 1 35.12 10.49 23.50
N ALA A 2 35.96 11.33 22.89
CA ALA A 2 35.45 12.42 22.03
C ALA A 2 35.00 11.88 20.66
N ILE A 3 33.69 11.79 20.42
CA ILE A 3 33.13 11.34 19.14
C ILE A 3 33.46 12.36 18.04
N LYS A 4 34.18 11.92 17.00
CA LYS A 4 34.58 12.79 15.88
C LYS A 4 33.40 13.10 14.99
N ALA A 5 33.32 14.33 14.48
CA ALA A 5 32.27 14.73 13.53
C ALA A 5 32.24 13.86 12.27
N ALA A 6 33.40 13.37 11.81
CA ALA A 6 33.50 12.46 10.68
C ALA A 6 32.78 11.12 10.93
N GLN A 7 32.92 10.53 12.13
CA GLN A 7 32.25 9.28 12.49
C GLN A 7 30.72 9.46 12.54
N VAL A 8 30.25 10.60 13.07
CA VAL A 8 28.82 10.91 13.07
C VAL A 8 28.29 11.04 11.64
N LYS A 9 29.04 11.70 10.77
CA LYS A 9 28.69 11.85 9.35
C LYS A 9 28.63 10.48 8.65
N GLU A 10 29.65 9.65 8.85
CA GLU A 10 29.74 8.29 8.28
C GLU A 10 28.57 7.42 8.71
N LEU A 11 28.28 7.34 10.01
CA LEU A 11 27.13 6.57 10.51
C LEU A 11 25.80 7.08 9.94
N ARG A 12 25.64 8.41 9.85
CA ARG A 12 24.45 9.00 9.23
C ARG A 12 24.34 8.66 7.74
N GLU A 13 25.44 8.67 7.01
CA GLU A 13 25.43 8.34 5.57
C GLU A 13 25.11 6.85 5.36
N MET A 14 25.60 5.96 6.22
CA MET A 14 25.31 4.53 6.17
C MET A 14 23.87 4.19 6.54
N THR A 15 23.32 4.86 7.55
CA THR A 15 22.02 4.49 8.15
C THR A 15 20.88 5.44 7.82
N GLY A 16 21.13 6.55 7.13
CA GLY A 16 20.13 7.56 6.80
C GLY A 16 19.51 8.32 8.00
N VAL A 17 19.83 7.97 9.24
CA VAL A 17 19.18 8.56 10.43
C VAL A 17 19.54 10.03 10.66
N GLY A 18 18.78 10.70 11.53
CA GLY A 18 19.06 12.08 11.93
C GLY A 18 20.45 12.23 12.58
N MET A 19 21.12 13.36 12.30
CA MET A 19 22.48 13.66 12.79
C MET A 19 22.64 13.46 14.32
N MET A 20 21.63 13.87 15.09
CA MET A 20 21.66 13.74 16.54
C MET A 20 21.45 12.31 17.02
N ASP A 21 20.68 11.50 16.28
CA ASP A 21 20.47 10.09 16.63
C ASP A 21 21.75 9.29 16.36
N ALA A 22 22.41 9.53 15.22
CA ALA A 22 23.74 8.97 14.92
C ALA A 22 24.78 9.37 15.99
N LYS A 23 24.82 10.65 16.37
CA LYS A 23 25.75 11.12 17.42
C LYS A 23 25.47 10.46 18.77
N LYS A 24 24.20 10.36 19.17
CA LYS A 24 23.82 9.74 20.45
C LYS A 24 24.15 8.26 20.48
N ALA A 25 23.91 7.53 19.39
CA ALA A 25 24.29 6.13 19.27
C ALA A 25 25.81 5.95 19.45
N LEU A 26 26.62 6.74 18.74
CA LEU A 26 28.08 6.71 18.90
C LEU A 26 28.55 7.09 20.30
N VAL A 27 27.89 8.03 20.98
CA VAL A 27 28.23 8.38 22.37
C VAL A 27 27.94 7.21 23.31
N GLU A 28 26.81 6.51 23.11
CA GLU A 28 26.38 5.37 23.93
C GLU A 28 27.27 4.14 23.74
N THR A 29 27.88 4.00 22.55
CA THR A 29 28.75 2.87 22.21
C THR A 29 30.24 3.21 22.25
N ASP A 30 30.60 4.33 22.87
CA ASP A 30 31.99 4.83 22.95
C ASP A 30 32.70 4.97 21.59
N GLY A 31 31.93 5.17 20.52
CA GLY A 31 32.41 5.35 19.15
C GLY A 31 32.53 4.05 18.34
N ASP A 32 32.05 2.93 18.87
CA ASP A 32 31.96 1.65 18.16
C ASP A 32 30.83 1.70 17.12
N MET A 33 31.20 1.57 15.84
CA MET A 33 30.29 1.74 14.70
C MET A 33 29.26 0.61 14.59
N GLU A 34 29.69 -0.65 14.72
CA GLU A 34 28.79 -1.80 14.60
C GLU A 34 27.76 -1.77 15.73
N LYS A 35 28.21 -1.55 16.97
CA LYS A 35 27.29 -1.40 18.09
C LYS A 35 26.38 -0.19 17.95
N ALA A 36 26.86 0.90 17.34
CA ALA A 36 26.02 2.08 17.13
C ALA A 36 24.88 1.78 16.16
N VAL A 37 25.10 0.93 15.15
CA VAL A 37 24.04 0.44 14.25
C VAL A 37 23.02 -0.39 15.03
N ASP A 38 23.46 -1.31 15.89
CA ASP A 38 22.57 -2.10 16.75
C ASP A 38 21.70 -1.20 17.66
N VAL A 39 22.32 -0.21 18.32
CA VAL A 39 21.61 0.77 19.15
C VAL A 39 20.61 1.58 18.33
N LEU A 40 20.93 1.92 17.08
CA LEU A 40 19.98 2.60 16.20
C LEU A 40 18.80 1.70 15.86
N ARG A 41 19.01 0.41 15.58
CA ARG A 41 17.94 -0.56 15.30
C ARG A 41 17.00 -0.71 16.49
N GLU A 42 17.54 -0.88 17.70
CA GLU A 42 16.77 -0.93 18.95
C GLU A 42 15.93 0.35 19.16
N LYS A 43 16.53 1.52 18.94
CA LYS A 43 15.83 2.80 19.03
C LYS A 43 14.78 2.99 17.94
N GLY A 44 15.02 2.44 16.75
CA GLY A 44 14.06 2.39 15.65
C GLY A 44 12.80 1.66 16.07
N MET A 45 12.93 0.45 16.62
CA MET A 45 11.82 -0.34 17.14
C MET A 45 11.03 0.43 18.22
N ALA A 46 11.73 1.05 19.17
CA ALA A 46 11.10 1.85 20.21
C ALA A 46 10.35 3.09 19.66
N LYS A 47 10.89 3.73 18.61
CA LYS A 47 10.26 4.89 17.96
C LYS A 47 9.02 4.49 17.14
N ALA A 48 9.09 3.35 16.44
CA ALA A 48 7.96 2.78 15.73
C ALA A 48 6.83 2.40 16.71
N ALA A 49 7.16 1.73 17.82
CA ALA A 49 6.19 1.39 18.87
C ALA A 49 5.47 2.61 19.43
N LYS A 50 6.20 3.71 19.72
CA LYS A 50 5.60 4.99 20.16
C LYS A 50 4.69 5.65 19.13
N LYS A 51 4.82 5.28 17.87
CA LYS A 51 4.03 5.80 16.75
C LYS A 51 2.97 4.81 16.28
N ALA A 52 2.83 3.64 16.91
CA ALA A 52 1.89 2.62 16.49
C ALA A 52 0.44 3.13 16.43
N ASP A 53 0.05 4.05 17.33
CA ASP A 53 -1.28 4.64 17.37
C ASP A 53 -1.47 5.83 16.41
N ALA A 54 -0.41 6.28 15.73
CA ALA A 54 -0.53 7.36 14.77
C ALA A 54 -1.38 6.93 13.57
N VAL A 55 -2.21 7.85 13.09
CA VAL A 55 -2.98 7.67 11.87
C VAL A 55 -2.05 7.85 10.67
N ALA A 56 -1.91 6.81 9.86
CA ALA A 56 -1.20 6.83 8.58
C ALA A 56 -2.24 6.70 7.45
N ALA A 57 -2.84 7.83 7.08
CA ALA A 57 -3.91 7.90 6.08
C ALA A 57 -3.43 8.36 4.70
N GLU A 58 -2.21 8.90 4.62
CA GLU A 58 -1.54 9.21 3.36
C GLU A 58 -0.74 8.00 2.87
N GLY A 59 -0.19 8.04 1.66
CA GLY A 59 0.61 6.94 1.14
C GLY A 59 0.61 6.83 -0.38
N MET A 60 1.10 5.70 -0.87
CA MET A 60 1.08 5.33 -2.28
C MET A 60 0.71 3.85 -2.44
N THR A 61 0.08 3.58 -3.56
CA THR A 61 -0.04 2.24 -4.11
C THR A 61 1.06 2.00 -5.14
N PHE A 62 1.42 0.74 -5.32
CA PHE A 62 2.35 0.34 -6.37
C PHE A 62 1.96 -1.01 -6.93
N VAL A 63 2.22 -1.20 -8.23
CA VAL A 63 2.03 -2.47 -8.91
C VAL A 63 3.36 -2.90 -9.51
N VAL A 64 3.73 -4.16 -9.28
CA VAL A 64 4.89 -4.78 -9.91
C VAL A 64 4.48 -6.08 -10.58
N GLU A 65 5.07 -6.34 -11.74
CA GLU A 65 4.85 -7.56 -12.52
C GLU A 65 6.07 -8.49 -12.40
N ALA A 66 5.82 -9.79 -12.27
CA ALA A 66 6.82 -10.84 -12.32
C ALA A 66 6.27 -12.02 -13.16
N GLY A 67 6.64 -12.05 -14.45
CA GLY A 67 6.14 -13.07 -15.37
C GLY A 67 4.64 -12.94 -15.62
N ASN A 68 3.87 -13.97 -15.26
CA ASN A 68 2.41 -13.97 -15.34
C ASN A 68 1.73 -13.46 -14.05
N LYS A 69 2.49 -13.05 -13.04
CA LYS A 69 1.97 -12.57 -11.76
C LYS A 69 2.14 -11.06 -11.62
N ALA A 70 1.29 -10.45 -10.81
CA ALA A 70 1.46 -9.08 -10.37
C ALA A 70 1.06 -8.92 -8.91
N ALA A 71 1.80 -8.10 -8.17
CA ALA A 71 1.41 -7.65 -6.84
C ALA A 71 0.98 -6.19 -6.89
N ILE A 72 -0.19 -5.90 -6.34
CA ILE A 72 -0.64 -4.55 -5.98
C ILE A 72 -0.52 -4.37 -4.48
N ILE A 73 0.11 -3.29 -4.04
CA ILE A 73 0.31 -3.00 -2.62
C ILE A 73 -0.18 -1.58 -2.28
N GLU A 74 -0.52 -1.36 -1.00
CA GLU A 74 -0.73 -0.04 -0.42
C GLU A 74 0.20 0.13 0.79
N LEU A 75 1.15 1.06 0.68
CA LEU A 75 2.01 1.48 1.78
C LEU A 75 1.56 2.88 2.22
N ASN A 76 1.42 3.09 3.52
CA ASN A 76 0.92 4.35 4.08
C ASN A 76 1.95 5.06 4.93
N SER A 77 1.85 6.39 4.97
CA SER A 77 2.59 7.32 5.82
C SER A 77 1.62 8.27 6.53
N GLN A 78 2.12 9.15 7.38
CA GLN A 78 1.29 10.15 8.05
C GLN A 78 1.01 11.36 7.15
N THR A 79 1.98 11.75 6.33
CA THR A 79 1.89 12.88 5.40
C THR A 79 2.25 12.49 3.97
N ASP A 80 1.77 13.29 3.02
CA ASP A 80 2.08 13.16 1.59
C ASP A 80 3.53 13.54 1.26
N PHE A 81 4.15 14.40 2.08
CA PHE A 81 5.57 14.73 1.96
C PHE A 81 6.48 13.49 2.10
N VAL A 82 6.17 12.59 3.05
CA VAL A 82 6.91 11.33 3.18
C VAL A 82 6.56 10.38 2.04
N ALA A 83 5.30 10.26 1.65
CA ALA A 83 4.88 9.40 0.54
C ALA A 83 5.55 9.77 -0.81
N GLY A 84 5.93 11.04 -0.99
CA GLY A 84 6.62 11.54 -2.17
C GLY A 84 8.15 11.47 -2.13
N ASN A 85 8.78 11.05 -1.03
CA ASN A 85 10.23 11.07 -0.90
C ASN A 85 10.91 9.79 -1.43
N LYS A 86 12.23 9.83 -1.60
CA LYS A 86 12.98 8.72 -2.19
C LYS A 86 12.96 7.47 -1.30
N GLU A 87 13.19 7.63 0.00
CA GLU A 87 13.27 6.54 0.97
C GLU A 87 11.98 5.71 1.02
N PHE A 88 10.83 6.39 1.03
CA PHE A 88 9.52 5.74 0.98
C PHE A 88 9.27 5.03 -0.35
N ASN A 89 9.60 5.68 -1.48
CA ASN A 89 9.40 5.09 -2.81
C ASN A 89 10.32 3.90 -3.09
N ASP A 90 11.53 3.89 -2.53
CA ASP A 90 12.44 2.75 -2.61
C ASP A 90 11.89 1.58 -1.78
N LEU A 91 11.46 1.83 -0.53
CA LEU A 91 10.80 0.83 0.31
C LEU A 91 9.55 0.25 -0.37
N LEU A 92 8.69 1.10 -0.94
CA LEU A 92 7.48 0.71 -1.66
C LEU A 92 7.79 -0.30 -2.77
N LYS A 93 8.82 -0.04 -3.59
CA LYS A 93 9.23 -0.93 -4.68
C LYS A 93 9.80 -2.24 -4.15
N THR A 94 10.67 -2.18 -3.15
CA THR A 94 11.26 -3.37 -2.53
C THR A 94 10.19 -4.27 -1.92
N VAL A 95 9.23 -3.70 -1.19
CA VAL A 95 8.09 -4.43 -0.60
C VAL A 95 7.25 -5.08 -1.69
N ALA A 96 6.90 -4.34 -2.75
CA ALA A 96 6.10 -4.90 -3.84
C ALA A 96 6.81 -6.07 -4.54
N GLN A 97 8.10 -5.89 -4.86
CA GLN A 97 8.91 -6.92 -5.51
C GLN A 97 9.01 -8.17 -4.62
N THR A 98 9.30 -7.98 -3.33
CA THR A 98 9.38 -9.10 -2.38
C THR A 98 8.06 -9.86 -2.29
N ILE A 99 6.92 -9.14 -2.28
CA ILE A 99 5.59 -9.75 -2.22
C ILE A 99 5.29 -10.56 -3.49
N VAL A 100 5.59 -10.05 -4.69
CA VAL A 100 5.29 -10.79 -5.92
C VAL A 100 6.17 -12.04 -6.05
N ASP A 101 7.41 -11.99 -5.56
CA ASP A 101 8.35 -13.11 -5.65
C ASP A 101 8.08 -14.23 -4.64
N ASN A 102 7.44 -13.91 -3.50
CA ASN A 102 7.25 -14.86 -2.39
C ASN A 102 5.78 -15.24 -2.12
N GLU A 103 4.82 -14.47 -2.64
CA GLU A 103 3.38 -14.74 -2.55
C GLU A 103 2.88 -15.01 -1.11
N PRO A 104 3.18 -14.13 -0.13
CA PRO A 104 2.72 -14.32 1.23
C PRO A 104 1.19 -14.33 1.31
N ALA A 105 0.63 -15.14 2.21
CA ALA A 105 -0.82 -15.30 2.34
C ALA A 105 -1.54 -14.04 2.82
N ASP A 106 -0.87 -13.24 3.65
CA ASP A 106 -1.40 -12.02 4.26
C ASP A 106 -0.28 -11.05 4.68
N VAL A 107 -0.67 -9.90 5.24
CA VAL A 107 0.25 -8.86 5.70
C VAL A 107 1.17 -9.37 6.82
N GLU A 108 0.69 -10.24 7.71
CA GLU A 108 1.51 -10.77 8.81
C GLU A 108 2.62 -11.67 8.24
N ALA A 109 2.30 -12.54 7.30
CA ALA A 109 3.29 -13.35 6.59
C ALA A 109 4.27 -12.46 5.80
N ALA A 110 3.79 -11.43 5.11
CA ALA A 110 4.64 -10.52 4.33
C ALA A 110 5.65 -9.78 5.20
N LEU A 111 5.23 -9.30 6.38
CA LEU A 111 6.09 -8.57 7.32
C LEU A 111 7.27 -9.41 7.85
N ASN A 112 7.14 -10.74 7.82
CA ASN A 112 8.18 -11.67 8.26
C ASN A 112 9.10 -12.16 7.13
N LEU A 113 8.89 -11.75 5.87
CA LEU A 113 9.76 -12.13 4.76
C LEU A 113 11.16 -11.52 4.94
N ASP A 114 12.18 -12.33 4.65
CA ASP A 114 13.58 -11.92 4.65
C ASP A 114 13.92 -11.14 3.37
N ILE A 115 14.59 -10.01 3.55
CA ILE A 115 15.09 -9.12 2.51
C ILE A 115 16.53 -8.80 2.89
N ASP A 116 17.47 -9.52 2.28
CA ASP A 116 18.91 -9.37 2.50
C ASP A 116 19.35 -9.54 3.96
N GLY A 117 18.72 -10.45 4.70
CA GLY A 117 19.06 -10.74 6.10
C GLY A 117 18.33 -9.89 7.14
N GLU A 118 17.43 -9.00 6.72
CA GLU A 118 16.49 -8.28 7.58
C GLU A 118 15.05 -8.62 7.20
N THR A 119 14.14 -8.59 8.16
CA THR A 119 12.71 -8.74 7.85
C THR A 119 12.14 -7.51 7.17
N MET A 120 11.09 -7.69 6.36
CA MET A 120 10.33 -6.56 5.79
C MET A 120 9.87 -5.57 6.85
N ASN A 121 9.44 -6.05 8.02
CA ASN A 121 9.06 -5.19 9.14
C ASN A 121 10.24 -4.35 9.66
N GLU A 122 11.45 -4.90 9.73
CA GLU A 122 12.65 -4.14 10.12
C GLU A 122 12.95 -3.02 9.12
N LEU A 123 12.81 -3.26 7.81
CA LEU A 123 12.97 -2.20 6.78
C LEU A 123 11.92 -1.09 6.92
N ILE A 124 10.66 -1.44 7.21
CA ILE A 124 9.58 -0.48 7.46
C ILE A 124 9.88 0.35 8.73
N ILE A 125 10.36 -0.30 9.80
CA ILE A 125 10.77 0.36 11.05
C ILE A 125 11.96 1.27 10.82
N HIS A 126 12.94 0.85 10.03
CA HIS A 126 14.09 1.66 9.66
C HIS A 126 13.65 2.91 8.90
N THR A 127 12.76 2.78 7.91
CA THR A 127 12.28 3.94 7.16
C THR A 127 11.42 4.86 8.03
N THR A 128 10.64 4.30 8.97
CA THR A 128 9.95 5.06 10.03
C THR A 128 10.94 5.85 10.91
N GLN A 129 12.09 5.27 11.22
CA GLN A 129 13.12 5.95 12.01
C GLN A 129 13.73 7.14 11.26
N VAL A 130 14.06 6.94 9.98
CA VAL A 130 14.66 7.95 9.08
C VAL A 130 13.69 9.10 8.82
N THR A 131 12.47 8.79 8.40
CA THR A 131 11.45 9.79 8.05
C THR A 131 10.84 10.44 9.29
N GLY A 132 10.82 9.72 10.41
CA GLY A 132 10.16 10.16 11.63
C GLY A 132 8.64 10.04 11.59
N GLU A 133 8.06 9.40 10.59
CA GLU A 133 6.62 9.13 10.47
C GLU A 133 6.33 7.64 10.55
N LYS A 134 5.15 7.29 11.08
CA LYS A 134 4.65 5.91 11.00
C LYS A 134 4.53 5.52 9.52
N ILE A 135 5.18 4.43 9.14
CA ILE A 135 4.98 3.76 7.86
C ILE A 135 4.34 2.39 8.12
N THR A 136 3.40 1.98 7.27
CA THR A 136 2.70 0.71 7.42
C THR A 136 2.34 0.11 6.07
N LEU A 137 2.59 -1.19 5.91
CA LEU A 137 2.00 -1.98 4.83
C LEU A 137 0.55 -2.26 5.22
N ARG A 138 -0.40 -1.62 4.54
CA ARG A 138 -1.81 -1.71 4.92
C ARG A 138 -2.50 -2.91 4.31
N ARG A 139 -2.19 -3.21 3.05
CA ARG A 139 -2.74 -4.35 2.30
C ARG A 139 -1.93 -4.60 1.04
N PHE A 140 -2.06 -5.81 0.52
CA PHE A 140 -1.64 -6.16 -0.82
C PHE A 140 -2.58 -7.23 -1.39
N GLN A 141 -2.46 -7.44 -2.69
CA GLN A 141 -3.01 -8.60 -3.38
C GLN A 141 -1.98 -9.07 -4.41
N VAL A 142 -1.76 -10.38 -4.48
CA VAL A 142 -1.08 -11.00 -5.63
C VAL A 142 -2.15 -11.59 -6.53
N ILE A 143 -2.00 -11.34 -7.82
CA ILE A 143 -2.86 -11.90 -8.86
C ILE A 143 -2.00 -12.65 -9.88
N GLU A 144 -2.57 -13.71 -10.45
CA GLU A 144 -1.92 -14.53 -11.46
C GLU A 144 -2.79 -14.59 -12.72
N LYS A 145 -2.19 -14.19 -13.84
CA LYS A 145 -2.80 -14.28 -15.17
C LYS A 145 -2.77 -15.71 -15.66
N GLN A 146 -3.92 -16.21 -16.09
CA GLN A 146 -4.06 -17.51 -16.72
C GLN A 146 -3.71 -17.45 -18.22
N ASP A 147 -3.43 -18.60 -18.82
CA ASP A 147 -3.19 -18.68 -20.27
C ASP A 147 -4.40 -18.17 -21.06
N GLY A 148 -4.15 -17.27 -22.01
CA GLY A 148 -5.20 -16.65 -22.82
C GLY A 148 -5.82 -15.39 -22.22
N GLN A 149 -5.47 -15.03 -20.98
CA GLN A 149 -5.83 -13.75 -20.38
C GLN A 149 -4.82 -12.64 -20.73
N SER A 150 -5.34 -11.42 -20.81
CA SER A 150 -4.57 -10.19 -20.82
C SER A 150 -4.61 -9.52 -19.43
N MET A 151 -3.50 -8.89 -19.05
CA MET A 151 -3.39 -8.16 -17.78
C MET A 151 -3.21 -6.68 -18.08
N GLY A 152 -4.14 -5.87 -17.59
CA GLY A 152 -4.09 -4.42 -17.68
C GLY A 152 -3.71 -3.82 -16.34
N ILE A 153 -2.65 -3.02 -16.30
CA ILE A 153 -2.23 -2.29 -15.10
C ILE A 153 -2.30 -0.80 -15.39
N TYR A 154 -2.95 -0.06 -14.48
CA TYR A 154 -3.05 1.38 -14.56
C TYR A 154 -2.70 2.01 -13.21
N SER A 155 -1.88 3.06 -13.27
CA SER A 155 -1.52 3.90 -12.12
C SER A 155 -1.91 5.34 -12.40
N HIS A 156 -2.66 5.94 -11.48
CA HIS A 156 -3.14 7.31 -11.56
C HIS A 156 -2.43 8.20 -10.53
N MET A 157 -2.20 9.47 -10.90
CA MET A 157 -1.63 10.49 -10.02
C MET A 157 -0.34 10.04 -9.29
N GLY A 158 0.55 9.36 -10.02
CA GLY A 158 1.84 8.91 -9.49
C GLY A 158 1.75 7.80 -8.44
N GLY A 159 0.68 6.99 -8.46
CA GLY A 159 0.51 5.86 -7.53
C GLY A 159 -0.51 6.11 -6.43
N ARG A 160 -1.25 7.22 -6.42
CA ARG A 160 -2.34 7.40 -5.44
C ARG A 160 -3.48 6.40 -5.63
N ILE A 161 -3.71 5.99 -6.88
CA ILE A 161 -4.67 4.94 -7.23
C ILE A 161 -3.97 4.01 -8.21
N SER A 162 -4.05 2.71 -7.96
CA SER A 162 -3.65 1.69 -8.92
C SER A 162 -4.77 0.67 -9.09
N ALA A 163 -4.91 0.17 -10.31
CA ALA A 163 -5.86 -0.88 -10.65
C ALA A 163 -5.16 -1.94 -11.48
N ILE A 164 -5.56 -3.19 -11.26
CA ILE A 164 -5.18 -4.30 -12.12
C ILE A 164 -6.44 -5.01 -12.60
N VAL A 165 -6.47 -5.36 -13.88
CA VAL A 165 -7.56 -6.09 -14.53
C VAL A 165 -6.98 -7.31 -15.22
N LEU A 166 -7.58 -8.47 -14.97
CA LEU A 166 -7.41 -9.67 -15.80
C LEU A 166 -8.66 -9.78 -16.69
N ILE A 167 -8.46 -9.97 -17.98
CA ILE A 167 -9.55 -10.07 -18.95
C ILE A 167 -9.30 -11.19 -19.96
N ASP A 168 -10.32 -11.98 -20.21
CA ASP A 168 -10.35 -13.01 -21.25
C ASP A 168 -10.79 -12.42 -22.59
N GLY A 169 -10.16 -12.86 -23.68
CA GLY A 169 -10.61 -12.54 -25.04
C GLY A 169 -10.40 -11.10 -25.50
N ALA A 170 -9.56 -10.34 -24.81
CA ALA A 170 -9.12 -9.00 -25.19
C ALA A 170 -7.59 -8.91 -25.20
N ASP A 171 -7.04 -7.85 -25.79
CA ASP A 171 -5.61 -7.56 -25.77
C ASP A 171 -5.19 -6.73 -24.55
N ASP A 172 -3.88 -6.57 -24.35
CA ASP A 172 -3.32 -5.85 -23.20
C ASP A 172 -3.66 -4.34 -23.24
N GLU A 173 -3.88 -3.77 -24.42
CA GLU A 173 -4.30 -2.37 -24.57
C GLU A 173 -5.72 -2.18 -24.04
N THR A 174 -6.65 -3.04 -24.47
CA THR A 174 -8.03 -3.05 -23.97
C THR A 174 -8.05 -3.33 -22.46
N ALA A 175 -7.25 -4.28 -21.98
CA ALA A 175 -7.16 -4.58 -20.55
C ALA A 175 -6.72 -3.34 -19.74
N LYS A 176 -5.75 -2.58 -20.27
CA LYS A 176 -5.27 -1.33 -19.65
C LYS A 176 -6.33 -0.24 -19.66
N ASP A 177 -7.09 -0.08 -20.75
CA ASP A 177 -8.20 0.87 -20.81
C ASP A 177 -9.30 0.54 -19.79
N VAL A 178 -9.59 -0.75 -19.62
CA VAL A 178 -10.51 -1.21 -18.56
C VAL A 178 -9.92 -0.94 -17.17
N ALA A 179 -8.62 -1.16 -16.95
CA ALA A 179 -7.97 -0.81 -15.68
C ALA A 179 -8.05 0.70 -15.38
N MET A 180 -7.92 1.55 -16.40
CA MET A 180 -8.13 2.99 -16.26
C MET A 180 -9.58 3.33 -15.89
N HIS A 181 -10.56 2.65 -16.49
CA HIS A 181 -11.97 2.80 -16.13
C HIS A 181 -12.24 2.37 -14.68
N VAL A 182 -11.67 1.23 -14.26
CA VAL A 182 -11.78 0.74 -12.87
C VAL A 182 -11.20 1.77 -11.89
N ALA A 183 -10.04 2.35 -12.18
CA ALA A 183 -9.44 3.37 -11.34
C ALA A 183 -10.30 4.65 -11.23
N ALA A 184 -11.03 5.02 -12.30
CA ALA A 184 -11.86 6.22 -12.34
C ALA A 184 -13.24 6.02 -11.68
N ILE A 185 -13.88 4.87 -11.91
CA ILE A 185 -15.27 4.61 -11.51
C ILE A 185 -15.36 3.83 -10.19
N ASN A 186 -14.31 3.09 -9.81
CA ASN A 186 -14.27 2.23 -8.64
C ASN A 186 -15.50 1.29 -8.56
N PRO A 187 -15.77 0.48 -9.60
CA PRO A 187 -16.88 -0.44 -9.60
C PRO A 187 -16.72 -1.49 -8.49
N LYS A 188 -17.82 -1.80 -7.79
CA LYS A 188 -17.82 -2.81 -6.72
C LYS A 188 -17.97 -4.25 -7.21
N PHE A 189 -18.52 -4.42 -8.40
CA PHE A 189 -18.86 -5.71 -8.99
C PHE A 189 -18.46 -5.72 -10.47
N ILE A 190 -18.12 -6.88 -10.99
CA ILE A 190 -17.76 -7.05 -12.41
C ILE A 190 -19.01 -7.02 -13.29
N SER A 191 -20.10 -7.59 -12.80
CA SER A 191 -21.38 -7.72 -13.51
C SER A 191 -22.57 -7.63 -12.55
N SER A 192 -23.75 -7.34 -13.09
CA SER A 192 -24.96 -7.07 -12.30
C SER A 192 -25.51 -8.30 -11.56
N ASP A 193 -25.20 -9.50 -12.03
CA ASP A 193 -25.54 -10.77 -11.39
C ASP A 193 -24.68 -11.10 -10.16
N GLN A 194 -23.55 -10.39 -9.96
CA GLN A 194 -22.72 -10.51 -8.76
C GLN A 194 -23.23 -9.65 -7.59
N VAL A 195 -24.25 -8.82 -7.82
CA VAL A 195 -24.82 -7.97 -6.77
C VAL A 195 -25.63 -8.85 -5.81
N PRO A 196 -25.32 -8.87 -4.50
CA PRO A 196 -26.07 -9.64 -3.51
C PRO A 196 -27.55 -9.28 -3.51
N GLU A 197 -28.43 -10.28 -3.45
CA GLU A 197 -29.89 -10.08 -3.52
C GLU A 197 -30.41 -9.20 -2.38
N ASP A 198 -29.83 -9.29 -1.19
CA ASP A 198 -30.17 -8.48 -0.03
C ASP A 198 -29.80 -7.01 -0.24
N GLN A 199 -28.62 -6.74 -0.81
CA GLN A 199 -28.23 -5.39 -1.20
C GLN A 199 -29.16 -4.84 -2.28
N LEU A 200 -29.45 -5.64 -3.32
CA LEU A 200 -30.37 -5.26 -4.38
C LEU A 200 -31.78 -4.96 -3.84
N ALA A 201 -32.28 -5.78 -2.92
CA ALA A 201 -33.59 -5.60 -2.29
C ALA A 201 -33.62 -4.35 -1.42
N HIS A 202 -32.56 -4.11 -0.64
CA HIS A 202 -32.43 -2.92 0.18
C HIS A 202 -32.43 -1.65 -0.67
N GLU A 203 -31.60 -1.59 -1.71
CA GLU A 203 -31.56 -0.43 -2.61
C GLU A 203 -32.90 -0.21 -3.32
N LYS A 204 -33.59 -1.29 -3.73
CA LYS A 204 -34.95 -1.19 -4.28
C LYS A 204 -35.94 -0.62 -3.27
N GLU A 205 -35.89 -1.06 -2.00
CA GLU A 205 -36.75 -0.53 -0.93
C GLU A 205 -36.50 0.96 -0.71
N VAL A 206 -35.23 1.38 -0.62
CA VAL A 206 -34.83 2.78 -0.49
C VAL A 206 -35.39 3.60 -1.65
N LEU A 207 -35.21 3.14 -2.90
CA LEU A 207 -35.74 3.81 -4.08
C LEU A 207 -37.27 3.87 -4.08
N MET A 208 -37.96 2.81 -3.64
CA MET A 208 -39.43 2.78 -3.54
C MET A 208 -40.00 3.79 -2.55
N ASN A 209 -39.20 4.15 -1.55
CA ASN A 209 -39.55 5.12 -0.50
C ASN A 209 -39.05 6.53 -0.80
N ALA A 210 -38.43 6.77 -1.97
CA ALA A 210 -38.01 8.11 -2.37
C ALA A 210 -39.21 9.05 -2.53
N GLU A 211 -39.05 10.30 -2.09
CA GLU A 211 -40.11 11.34 -2.12
C GLU A 211 -40.68 11.53 -3.53
N ASP A 212 -39.84 11.45 -4.56
CA ASP A 212 -40.25 11.54 -5.97
C ASP A 212 -41.20 10.42 -6.42
N LEU A 213 -41.25 9.31 -5.69
CA LEU A 213 -42.16 8.19 -5.91
C LEU A 213 -43.37 8.20 -4.95
N GLU A 214 -43.39 9.10 -3.98
CA GLU A 214 -44.48 9.21 -3.02
C GLU A 214 -45.79 9.61 -3.71
N GLY A 215 -46.89 8.95 -3.35
CA GLY A 215 -48.20 9.15 -3.98
C GLY A 215 -48.34 8.62 -5.42
N LYS A 216 -47.28 8.11 -6.06
CA LYS A 216 -47.38 7.51 -7.40
C LYS A 216 -48.02 6.11 -7.37
N PRO A 217 -48.82 5.74 -8.39
CA PRO A 217 -49.37 4.39 -8.51
C PRO A 217 -48.28 3.31 -8.46
N GLU A 218 -48.59 2.16 -7.85
CA GLU A 218 -47.65 1.05 -7.68
C GLU A 218 -47.06 0.55 -9.01
N THR A 219 -47.85 0.61 -10.09
CA THR A 219 -47.42 0.28 -11.46
C THR A 219 -46.35 1.24 -11.98
N SER A 220 -46.48 2.54 -11.70
CA SER A 220 -45.49 3.56 -12.07
C SER A 220 -44.20 3.38 -11.27
N ARG A 221 -44.32 3.07 -9.96
CA ARG A 221 -43.16 2.79 -9.09
C ARG A 221 -42.40 1.54 -9.55
N LYS A 222 -43.09 0.44 -9.84
CA LYS A 222 -42.48 -0.81 -10.35
C LYS A 222 -41.85 -0.65 -11.74
N ARG A 223 -42.41 0.21 -12.61
CA ARG A 223 -41.81 0.52 -13.91
C ARG A 223 -40.50 1.28 -13.73
N TRP A 224 -40.47 2.24 -12.82
CA TRP A 224 -39.27 3.03 -12.54
C TRP A 224 -38.11 2.16 -12.04
N LEU A 225 -38.38 1.16 -11.19
CA LEU A 225 -37.38 0.19 -10.71
C LEU A 225 -36.85 -0.79 -11.76
N LYS A 226 -37.45 -0.87 -12.96
CA LYS A 226 -36.92 -1.71 -14.05
C LYS A 226 -35.84 -1.01 -14.87
N ASP A 227 -35.82 0.32 -14.80
CA ASP A 227 -34.94 1.18 -15.58
C ASP A 227 -33.70 1.61 -14.77
N VAL A 228 -33.57 1.14 -13.52
CA VAL A 228 -32.48 1.38 -12.55
C VAL A 228 -31.90 0.03 -12.13
#